data_AF-A0A1B0C389-F1
#
_entry.id   AF-A0A1B0C389-F1
#
_cell.length_a   1.000
_cell.length_b   1.000
_cell.length_c   1.000
_cell.angle_alpha   90.00
_cell.angle_beta   90.00
_cell.angle_gamma   90.00
#
_symmetry.space_group_name_H-M   'P 1'
#
loop_
_entity.id
_entity.type
_entity.pdbx_description
1 polymer ?
#
loop_
_entity_poly.entity_id
_entity_poly.type
_entity_poly.pdbx_seq_one_letter_code
_entity_poly.pdbx_strand_id
1 'polypeptide(L)'
;MPKAFRLLPLATYLLKSVQCLTKYHLLLKDLLRFSDSASCTKELQKSLDGMHFVLKYANHSTHQMGVTGFPTDLVEQGELLLQNSFQVSL
;
A
#
# COMPACT_ATOMS: atom_id res chain seq x y z
N MET A 1 23.63 25.65 25.12
CA MET A 1 23.51 25.32 23.68
C MET A 1 22.08 24.86 23.41
N PRO A 2 21.24 25.65 22.71
CA PRO A 2 19.86 25.27 22.42
C PRO A 2 19.82 24.13 21.39
N LYS A 3 19.01 23.09 21.67
CA LYS A 3 18.78 21.97 20.75
C LYS A 3 18.04 22.48 19.51
N ALA A 4 18.71 22.52 18.37
CA ALA A 4 18.05 22.78 17.09
C ALA A 4 17.02 21.67 16.81
N PHE A 5 15.74 22.05 16.75
CA PHE A 5 14.67 21.19 16.28
C PHE A 5 14.89 20.99 14.78
N ARG A 6 15.58 19.90 14.39
CA ARG A 6 15.76 19.58 12.97
C ARG A 6 14.39 19.24 12.38
N LEU A 7 13.84 20.16 11.61
CA LEU A 7 12.73 19.89 10.72
C LEU A 7 13.15 18.77 9.76
N LEU A 8 12.32 17.73 9.64
CA LEU A 8 12.59 16.66 8.70
C LEU A 8 12.42 17.17 7.26
N PRO A 9 13.06 16.55 6.26
CA PRO A 9 12.79 16.85 4.86
C PRO A 9 11.30 16.70 4.52
N LEU A 10 10.78 17.53 3.61
CA LEU A 10 9.38 17.45 3.14
C LEU A 10 9.00 16.03 2.70
N ALA A 11 9.90 15.34 2.01
CA ALA A 11 9.71 13.95 1.59
C ALA A 11 9.38 13.01 2.76
N THR A 12 9.98 13.21 3.94
CA THR A 12 9.70 12.41 5.14
C THR A 12 8.28 12.63 5.65
N TYR A 13 7.76 13.85 5.57
CA TYR A 13 6.38 14.15 5.94
C TYR A 13 5.38 13.57 4.94
N LEU A 14 5.68 13.65 3.64
CA LEU A 14 4.85 13.05 2.59
C LEU A 14 4.81 11.52 2.68
N LEU A 15 5.91 10.88 3.05
CA LEU A 15 5.96 9.42 3.26
C LEU A 15 5.14 8.97 4.48
N LYS A 16 4.85 9.85 5.44
CA LYS A 16 4.18 9.48 6.69
C LYS A 16 2.76 8.95 6.47
N SER A 17 2.05 9.44 5.45
CA SER A 17 0.71 8.94 5.09
C SER A 17 0.77 7.50 4.58
N VAL A 18 1.70 7.20 3.67
CA VAL A 18 1.95 5.85 3.14
C VAL A 18 2.39 4.90 4.25
N GLN A 19 3.33 5.34 5.10
CA GLN A 19 3.82 4.57 6.24
C GLN A 19 2.71 4.22 7.23
N CYS A 20 1.75 5.12 7.44
CA CYS A 20 0.62 4.89 8.34
C CYS A 20 -0.25 3.72 7.87
N LEU A 21 -0.56 3.67 6.56
CA LEU A 21 -1.33 2.58 5.95
C LEU A 21 -0.61 1.23 6.10
N THR A 22 0.68 1.19 5.75
CA THR A 22 1.48 -0.04 5.87
C THR A 22 1.59 -0.48 7.33
N LYS A 23 1.71 0.46 8.27
CA LYS A 23 1.75 0.17 9.70
C LYS A 23 0.45 -0.48 10.18
N TYR A 24 -0.72 0.02 9.76
CA TYR A 24 -2.00 -0.61 10.14
C TYR A 24 -2.12 -2.04 9.61
N HIS A 25 -1.70 -2.31 8.37
CA HIS A 25 -1.66 -3.67 7.84
C HIS A 25 -0.82 -4.61 8.71
N LEU A 26 0.38 -4.18 9.10
CA LEU A 26 1.27 -4.97 9.95
C LEU A 26 0.67 -5.20 11.34
N LEU A 27 0.13 -4.15 11.97
CA LEU A 27 -0.50 -4.26 13.28
C LEU A 27 -1.72 -5.18 13.27
N LEU A 28 -2.58 -5.11 12.24
CA LEU A 28 -3.72 -6.01 12.09
C LEU A 28 -3.27 -7.47 11.92
N LYS A 29 -2.22 -7.69 11.13
CA LYS A 29 -1.64 -9.02 10.93
C LYS A 29 -1.07 -9.57 12.23
N ASP A 30 -0.37 -8.74 13.02
CA ASP A 30 0.18 -9.14 14.30
C ASP A 30 -0.92 -9.40 15.34
N LEU A 31 -1.97 -8.57 15.38
CA LEU A 31 -3.10 -8.78 16.28
C LEU A 31 -3.85 -10.08 15.94
N LEU A 32 -4.04 -10.37 14.66
CA LEU A 32 -4.65 -11.63 14.21
C LEU A 32 -3.86 -12.86 14.68
N ARG A 33 -2.52 -12.81 14.70
CA ARG A 33 -1.66 -13.93 15.17
C ARG A 33 -1.87 -14.29 16.64
N PHE A 34 -2.31 -13.36 17.47
CA PHE A 34 -2.51 -13.54 18.90
C PHE A 34 -3.99 -13.56 19.32
N SER A 35 -4.92 -13.67 18.36
CA SER A 35 -6.36 -13.66 18.65
C SER A 35 -6.91 -15.08 18.73
N ASP A 36 -7.53 -15.43 19.86
CA ASP A 36 -8.00 -16.80 20.13
C ASP A 36 -9.50 -17.01 19.86
N SER A 37 -10.28 -15.94 19.65
CA SER A 37 -11.72 -16.05 19.42
C SER A 37 -12.07 -16.10 17.93
N ALA A 38 -12.85 -17.12 17.55
CA ALA A 38 -13.23 -17.39 16.15
C ALA A 38 -14.04 -16.24 15.50
N SER A 39 -14.77 -15.45 16.28
CA SER A 39 -15.49 -14.27 15.79
C SER A 39 -14.56 -13.06 15.59
N CYS A 40 -13.66 -12.80 16.53
CA CYS A 40 -12.69 -11.71 16.44
C CYS A 40 -11.70 -11.93 15.29
N THR A 41 -11.18 -13.15 15.15
CA THR A 41 -10.27 -13.52 14.05
C THR A 41 -10.90 -13.30 12.66
N LYS A 42 -12.20 -13.57 12.49
CA LYS A 42 -12.91 -13.30 11.22
C LYS A 42 -12.98 -11.81 10.89
N GLU A 43 -13.36 -10.97 11.84
CA GLU A 43 -13.44 -9.51 11.62
C GLU A 43 -12.05 -8.90 11.41
N LEU A 44 -11.04 -9.39 12.12
CA LEU A 44 -9.65 -8.99 11.91
C LEU A 44 -9.13 -9.41 10.54
N GLN A 45 -9.44 -10.62 10.08
CA GLN A 45 -9.07 -11.07 8.74
C GLN A 45 -9.72 -10.19 7.68
N LYS A 46 -11.02 -9.91 7.79
CA LYS A 46 -11.74 -9.01 6.88
C LYS A 46 -11.12 -7.61 6.83
N SER A 47 -10.73 -7.08 8.00
CA SER A 47 -10.05 -5.77 8.10
C SER A 47 -8.66 -5.80 7.47
N LEU A 48 -7.92 -6.90 7.66
CA LEU A 48 -6.61 -7.11 7.07
C LEU A 48 -6.68 -7.21 5.54
N ASP A 49 -7.67 -7.92 5.01
CA ASP A 49 -7.92 -8.06 3.57
C ASP A 49 -8.27 -6.71 2.94
N GLY A 50 -9.13 -5.91 3.60
CA GLY A 50 -9.44 -4.55 3.16
C GLY A 50 -8.22 -3.65 3.13
N MET A 51 -7.37 -3.70 4.17
CA MET A 51 -6.13 -2.93 4.19
C MET A 51 -5.13 -3.41 3.12
N HIS A 52 -5.05 -4.72 2.89
CA HIS A 52 -4.21 -5.30 1.84
C HIS A 52 -4.66 -4.83 0.45
N PHE A 53 -5.98 -4.78 0.20
CA PHE A 53 -6.55 -4.24 -1.03
C PHE A 53 -6.15 -2.77 -1.26
N VAL A 54 -6.29 -1.91 -0.25
CA VAL A 54 -5.93 -0.48 -0.37
C VAL A 54 -4.44 -0.31 -0.68
N LEU A 55 -3.57 -1.08 -0.01
CA LEU A 55 -2.12 -1.05 -0.27
C LEU A 55 -1.79 -1.53 -1.69
N LYS A 56 -2.41 -2.62 -2.14
CA LYS A 56 -2.23 -3.14 -3.50
C LYS A 56 -2.69 -2.12 -4.55
N TYR A 57 -3.86 -1.50 -4.33
CA TYR A 57 -4.39 -0.46 -5.22
C TYR A 57 -3.46 0.74 -5.31
N ALA A 58 -3.00 1.28 -4.17
CA ALA A 58 -2.08 2.42 -4.16
C ALA A 58 -0.75 2.11 -4.87
N ASN A 59 -0.24 0.88 -4.71
CA ASN A 59 0.96 0.42 -5.41
C ASN A 59 0.72 0.34 -6.93
N HIS A 60 -0.39 -0.28 -7.34
CA HIS A 60 -0.82 -0.38 -8.74
C HIS A 60 -0.96 1.00 -9.38
N SER A 61 -1.70 1.93 -8.76
CA SER A 61 -1.89 3.29 -9.29
C SER A 61 -0.57 4.04 -9.44
N THR A 62 0.36 3.87 -8.50
CA THR A 62 1.68 4.50 -8.57
C THR A 62 2.48 4.00 -9.77
N HIS A 63 2.47 2.68 -10.01
CA HIS A 63 3.12 2.10 -11.18
C HIS A 63 2.43 2.48 -12.49
N GLN A 64 1.10 2.51 -12.52
CA GLN A 64 0.32 2.92 -13.69
C GLN A 64 0.60 4.36 -14.11
N MET A 65 0.72 5.29 -13.15
CA MET A 65 1.13 6.69 -13.44
C MET A 65 2.55 6.80 -14.01
N GLY A 66 3.40 5.80 -13.80
CA GLY A 66 4.76 5.76 -14.35
C GLY A 66 4.85 5.26 -15.79
N VAL A 67 3.75 4.73 -16.36
CA VAL A 67 3.73 4.25 -17.75
C VAL A 67 3.69 5.44 -18.69
N THR A 68 4.64 5.47 -19.64
CA THR A 68 4.75 6.53 -20.64
C THR A 68 4.72 5.91 -22.05
N GLY A 69 4.36 6.71 -23.06
CA GLY A 69 4.30 6.27 -24.46
C GLY A 69 3.08 5.42 -24.84
N PHE A 70 2.11 5.25 -23.94
CA PHE A 70 0.82 4.65 -24.26
C PHE A 70 -0.08 5.70 -24.95
N PRO A 71 -0.74 5.37 -26.08
CA PRO A 71 -1.39 6.36 -26.95
C PRO A 71 -2.71 6.92 -26.41
N THR A 72 -3.32 6.28 -25.40
CA THR A 72 -4.62 6.67 -24.83
C THR A 72 -4.54 6.79 -23.31
N ASP A 73 -5.63 7.20 -22.66
CA ASP A 73 -5.70 7.16 -21.21
C ASP A 73 -5.76 5.69 -20.74
N LEU A 74 -4.91 5.33 -19.78
CA LEU A 74 -4.90 4.01 -19.15
C LEU A 74 -6.15 3.80 -18.29
N VAL A 75 -6.79 4.86 -17.80
CA VAL A 75 -8.04 4.77 -17.02
C VAL A 75 -9.20 4.26 -17.87
N GLU A 76 -9.18 4.53 -19.18
CA GLU A 76 -10.20 4.05 -20.12
C GLU A 76 -10.08 2.54 -20.42
N GLN A 77 -8.96 1.91 -20.05
CA GLN A 77 -8.74 0.47 -20.26
C GLN A 77 -9.41 -0.42 -19.20
N GLY A 78 -10.11 0.19 -18.24
CA GLY A 78 -10.80 -0.51 -17.16
C GLY A 78 -9.89 -0.80 -15.96
N GLU A 79 -10.33 -1.73 -15.11
CA GLU A 79 -9.64 -2.05 -13.86
C GLU A 79 -8.32 -2.81 -14.10
N LEU A 80 -7.24 -2.37 -13.46
CA LEU A 80 -5.96 -3.07 -13.45
C LEU A 80 -6.04 -4.34 -12.58
N LEU A 81 -6.17 -5.49 -13.23
CA LEU A 81 -6.30 -6.79 -12.57
C LEU A 81 -4.96 -7.31 -12.00
N LEU A 82 -3.89 -7.19 -12.79
CA LEU A 82 -2.57 -7.75 -12.47
C LEU A 82 -1.45 -6.88 -13.03
N GLN A 83 -0.38 -6.71 -12.24
CA GLN A 83 0.88 -6.10 -12.65
C GLN A 83 2.01 -6.91 -12.03
N ASN A 84 2.98 -7.31 -12.85
CA ASN A 84 4.15 -8.04 -12.37
C ASN A 84 5.32 -7.88 -13.36
N SER A 85 6.53 -8.11 -12.89
CA SER A 85 7.73 -8.10 -13.74
C SER A 85 8.05 -9.50 -14.24
N PHE A 86 8.32 -9.63 -15.54
CA PHE A 86 8.67 -10.90 -16.18
C PHE A 86 9.91 -10.74 -17.05
N GLN A 87 10.77 -11.75 -17.07
CA GLN A 87 11.83 -11.84 -18.07
C GLN A 87 11.26 -12.55 -19.31
N VAL A 88 11.28 -11.86 -20.45
CA VAL A 88 10.80 -12.39 -21.73
C VAL A 88 11.99 -12.49 -22.68
N SER A 89 12.35 -13.71 -23.10
CA SER A 89 13.36 -13.96 -24.12
C SER A 89 12.69 -14.18 -25.47
N LEU A 90 13.27 -13.59 -26.52
CA LEU A 90 12.89 -13.80 -27.92
C LEU A 90 13.58 -15.04 -28.49
#